data_AF-A0A399IUV1-F1
#
_entry.id   AF-A0A399IUV1-F1
#
_cell.length_a   1.000
_cell.length_b   1.000
_cell.length_c   1.000
_cell.angle_alpha   90.00
_cell.angle_beta   90.00
_cell.angle_gamma   90.00
#
_symmetry.space_group_name_H-M   'P 1'
#
loop_
_entity.id
_entity.type
_entity.pdbx_description
1 polymer ?
#
loop_
_entity_poly.entity_id
_entity_poly.type
_entity_poly.pdbx_seq_one_letter_code
_entity_poly.pdbx_strand_id
1 'polypeptide(L)'
;MRVATWTEGQIYRVVTTLTRVTTVEFGEGETIRSIIAGDTVGFQFDGVPGGRAFAIKPTASGVATNITVYTNRRSYYFHVVEARETPH
;
A
#
# COMPACT_ATOMS: atom_id res chain seq x y z
N MET A 1 3.52 6.25 -12.39
CA MET A 1 2.18 6.22 -11.76
C MET A 1 1.40 5.06 -12.37
N ARG A 2 0.75 4.22 -11.57
CA ARG A 2 -0.16 3.16 -12.06
C ARG A 2 -1.56 3.46 -11.54
N VAL A 3 -2.56 3.32 -12.41
CA VAL A 3 -3.97 3.51 -12.08
C VAL A 3 -4.67 2.16 -12.21
N ALA A 4 -5.56 1.84 -11.28
CA ALA A 4 -6.38 0.65 -11.31
C ALA A 4 -7.84 1.04 -11.04
N THR A 5 -8.77 0.45 -11.79
CA THR A 5 -10.20 0.58 -11.53
C THR A 5 -10.55 -0.30 -10.34
N TRP A 6 -11.30 0.26 -9.39
CA TRP A 6 -11.77 -0.52 -8.25
C TRP A 6 -12.72 -1.62 -8.72
N THR A 7 -12.45 -2.83 -8.25
CA THR A 7 -13.26 -4.03 -8.37
C THR A 7 -13.40 -4.65 -6.99
N GLU A 8 -14.61 -5.06 -6.64
CA GLU A 8 -14.92 -5.69 -5.35
C GLU A 8 -14.10 -6.98 -5.17
N GLY A 9 -13.52 -7.15 -3.97
CA GLY A 9 -12.72 -8.33 -3.62
C GLY A 9 -11.38 -8.46 -4.35
N GLN A 10 -11.05 -7.57 -5.29
CA GLN A 10 -9.79 -7.65 -6.04
C GLN A 10 -8.58 -7.36 -5.14
N ILE A 11 -7.53 -8.17 -5.30
CA ILE A 11 -6.24 -7.97 -4.66
C ILE A 11 -5.32 -7.19 -5.60
N TYR A 12 -4.88 -6.01 -5.19
CA TYR A 12 -3.99 -5.15 -5.97
C TYR A 12 -2.55 -5.38 -5.56
N ARG A 13 -1.70 -5.75 -6.53
CA ARG A 13 -0.27 -5.90 -6.30
C ARG A 13 0.43 -4.53 -6.29
N VAL A 14 1.14 -4.22 -5.21
CA VAL A 14 1.97 -3.02 -5.06
C VAL A 14 3.43 -3.45 -5.00
N VAL A 15 4.25 -2.87 -5.86
CA VAL A 15 5.70 -3.10 -5.87
C VAL A 15 6.37 -1.91 -5.23
N THR A 16 7.16 -2.16 -4.19
CA THR A 16 8.00 -1.17 -3.52
C THR A 16 9.46 -1.48 -3.78
N THR A 17 10.34 -0.56 -3.38
CA THR A 17 11.80 -0.74 -3.46
C THR A 17 12.41 -0.16 -2.21
N LEU A 18 13.47 -0.79 -1.69
CA LEU A 18 14.26 -0.24 -0.60
C LEU A 18 14.61 1.25 -0.83
N THR A 19 14.67 1.96 0.29
CA THR A 19 14.92 3.42 0.36
C THR A 19 13.92 4.32 -0.37
N ARG A 20 12.84 3.78 -0.96
CA ARG A 20 11.81 4.55 -1.68
C ARG A 20 10.46 4.45 -0.98
N VAL A 21 9.73 5.56 -0.96
CA VAL A 21 8.35 5.62 -0.52
C VAL A 21 7.43 5.35 -1.70
N THR A 22 6.45 4.47 -1.52
CA THR A 22 5.36 4.24 -2.48
C THR A 22 4.05 4.70 -1.86
N THR A 23 3.36 5.62 -2.53
CA THR A 23 2.07 6.15 -2.06
C THR A 23 0.91 5.49 -2.82
N VAL A 24 -0.15 5.14 -2.09
CA VAL A 24 -1.43 4.70 -2.66
C VAL A 24 -2.48 5.76 -2.34
N GLU A 25 -3.14 6.26 -3.38
CA GLU A 25 -4.22 7.24 -3.26
C GLU A 25 -5.57 6.60 -3.64
N PHE A 26 -6.61 6.92 -2.87
CA PHE A 26 -7.97 6.48 -3.12
C PHE A 26 -8.75 7.51 -3.95
N GLY A 27 -9.92 7.09 -4.46
CA GLY A 27 -10.76 7.92 -5.31
C GLY A 27 -11.25 9.20 -4.62
N GLU A 28 -11.75 10.14 -5.42
CA GLU A 28 -12.28 11.38 -4.89
C GLU A 28 -13.48 11.16 -3.95
N GLY A 29 -13.48 11.85 -2.81
CA GLY A 29 -14.47 11.68 -1.75
C GLY A 29 -14.30 10.42 -0.90
N GLU A 30 -13.23 9.64 -1.13
CA GLU A 30 -12.82 8.58 -0.21
C GLU A 30 -11.92 9.12 0.90
N THR A 31 -12.11 8.59 2.10
CA THR A 31 -11.27 8.87 3.26
C THR A 31 -11.00 7.56 3.99
N ILE A 32 -9.73 7.32 4.29
CA ILE A 32 -9.25 6.16 5.01
C ILE A 32 -9.85 6.20 6.42
N ARG A 33 -10.47 5.10 6.82
CA ARG A 33 -10.99 4.86 8.17
C ARG A 33 -10.07 3.97 8.98
N SER A 34 -9.48 2.97 8.34
CA SER A 34 -8.58 2.02 8.99
C SER A 34 -7.64 1.37 8.00
N ILE A 35 -6.43 1.05 8.46
CA ILE A 35 -5.41 0.29 7.74
C ILE A 35 -5.01 -0.88 8.63
N ILE A 36 -5.05 -2.09 8.08
CA ILE A 36 -4.61 -3.32 8.72
C ILE A 36 -3.49 -3.91 7.88
N ALA A 37 -2.29 -3.99 8.42
CA ALA A 37 -1.14 -4.61 7.77
C ALA A 37 -0.68 -5.84 8.56
N GLY A 38 -0.22 -6.87 7.85
CA GLY A 38 0.26 -8.10 8.47
C GLY A 38 1.65 -7.95 9.08
N ASP A 39 2.63 -7.51 8.27
CA ASP A 39 4.03 -7.35 8.68
C ASP A 39 4.37 -5.85 8.78
N THR A 40 4.55 -5.38 10.01
CA THR A 40 4.95 -4.00 10.34
C THR A 40 6.43 -3.90 10.70
N VAL A 41 7.18 -5.02 10.69
CA VAL A 41 8.63 -5.03 10.89
C VAL A 41 9.33 -4.80 9.56
N GLY A 42 8.89 -5.48 8.50
CA GLY A 42 9.42 -5.37 7.13
C GLY A 42 8.94 -4.13 6.37
N PHE A 43 7.93 -3.43 6.87
CA PHE A 43 7.33 -2.26 6.23
C PHE A 43 6.89 -1.21 7.25
N GLN A 44 7.16 0.06 6.92
CA GLN A 44 6.59 1.23 7.56
C GLN A 44 5.37 1.72 6.78
N PHE A 45 4.35 2.17 7.52
CA PHE A 45 3.10 2.68 6.98
C PHE A 45 2.74 3.99 7.64
N ASP A 46 2.48 5.02 6.82
CA ASP A 46 2.12 6.34 7.31
C ASP A 46 0.90 6.89 6.57
N GLY A 47 -0.04 7.47 7.30
CA GLY A 47 -1.14 8.22 6.70
C GLY A 47 -0.65 9.54 6.10
N VAL A 48 -1.12 9.89 4.91
CA VAL A 48 -0.82 11.17 4.28
C VAL A 48 -1.87 12.21 4.71
N PRO A 49 -1.46 13.48 5.01
CA PRO A 49 -2.41 14.55 5.29
C PRO A 49 -3.53 14.65 4.23
N GLY A 50 -4.75 14.86 4.69
CA GLY A 50 -5.95 14.80 3.85
C GLY A 50 -6.64 13.43 3.85
N GLY A 51 -6.02 12.39 4.41
CA GLY A 51 -6.68 11.11 4.75
C GLY A 51 -7.13 10.26 3.56
N ARG A 52 -6.84 10.66 2.32
CA ARG A 52 -7.16 9.93 1.08
C ARG A 52 -6.03 9.02 0.62
N ALA A 53 -4.86 9.09 1.27
CA ALA A 53 -3.69 8.36 0.83
C ALA A 53 -2.87 7.85 2.01
N PHE A 54 -2.09 6.80 1.75
CA PHE A 54 -1.10 6.30 2.69
C PHE A 54 0.20 5.98 1.96
N ALA A 55 1.30 6.09 2.70
CA ALA A 55 2.65 5.81 2.25
C ALA A 55 3.08 4.43 2.77
N ILE A 56 3.83 3.72 1.93
CA ILE A 56 4.45 2.44 2.22
C ILE A 56 5.94 2.59 2.00
N LYS A 57 6.75 2.17 2.98
CA LYS A 57 8.20 2.13 2.86
C LYS A 57 8.73 0.79 3.35
N PRO A 58 9.38 -0.02 2.48
CA PRO A 58 10.03 -1.25 2.94
C PRO A 58 11.26 -0.92 3.80
N THR A 59 11.48 -1.72 4.84
CA THR A 59 12.62 -1.62 5.77
C THR A 59 13.62 -2.77 5.61
N ALA A 60 13.24 -3.83 4.91
CA ALA A 60 14.06 -5.00 4.61
C ALA A 60 13.90 -5.40 3.13
N SER A 61 14.88 -6.13 2.58
CA SER A 61 14.81 -6.61 1.19
C SER A 61 14.08 -7.96 1.10
N GLY A 62 13.39 -8.18 -0.02
CA GLY A 62 12.75 -9.47 -0.33
C GLY A 62 11.57 -9.82 0.57
N VAL A 63 11.05 -8.84 1.32
CA VAL A 63 9.85 -8.98 2.16
C VAL A 63 8.57 -8.79 1.35
N ALA A 64 7.50 -9.41 1.84
CA ALA A 64 6.17 -9.27 1.29
C ALA A 64 5.13 -9.27 2.42
N THR A 65 4.05 -8.53 2.22
CA THR A 65 2.96 -8.48 3.19
C THR A 65 1.61 -8.24 2.52
N ASN A 66 0.55 -8.37 3.29
CA ASN A 66 -0.80 -8.01 2.90
C ASN A 66 -1.26 -6.77 3.68
N ILE A 67 -2.04 -5.93 3.01
CA ILE A 67 -2.66 -4.75 3.62
C ILE A 67 -4.14 -4.72 3.24
N THR A 68 -4.99 -4.50 4.22
CA THR A 68 -6.40 -4.21 4.01
C THR A 68 -6.66 -2.77 4.41
N VAL A 69 -7.26 -1.98 3.51
CA VAL A 69 -7.65 -0.60 3.79
C VAL A 69 -9.17 -0.47 3.71
N TYR A 70 -9.77 0.03 4.78
CA TYR A 70 -11.17 0.38 4.83
C TYR A 70 -11.31 1.89 4.68
N THR A 71 -12.08 2.32 3.69
CA THR A 71 -12.47 3.73 3.51
C THR A 71 -13.93 3.93 3.90
N ASN A 72 -14.42 5.16 3.82
CA ASN A 72 -15.84 5.49 3.94
C ASN A 72 -16.73 4.95 2.80
N ARG A 73 -16.15 4.45 1.68
CA ARG A 73 -16.94 3.96 0.53
C ARG A 73 -16.66 2.50 0.17
N ARG A 74 -15.40 2.06 0.28
CA ARG A 74 -14.93 0.77 -0.24
C ARG A 74 -13.87 0.13 0.64
N SER A 75 -13.72 -1.18 0.48
CA SER A 75 -12.60 -1.96 0.99
C SER A 75 -11.60 -2.25 -0.13
N TYR A 76 -10.32 -2.22 0.23
CA TYR A 76 -9.20 -2.48 -0.67
C TYR A 76 -8.26 -3.52 -0.06
N TYR A 77 -7.80 -4.46 -0.89
CA TYR A 77 -6.88 -5.52 -0.50
C TYR A 77 -5.61 -5.41 -1.32
N PHE A 78 -4.47 -5.34 -0.66
CA PHE A 78 -3.18 -5.19 -1.31
C PHE A 78 -2.27 -6.36 -0.98
N HIS A 79 -1.55 -6.80 -2.00
CA HIS A 79 -0.37 -7.63 -1.82
C HIS A 79 0.86 -6.77 -2.14
N VAL A 80 1.66 -6.50 -1.11
CA VAL A 80 2.82 -5.61 -1.21
C VAL A 80 4.08 -6.44 -1.22
N VAL A 81 4.98 -6.13 -2.15
CA VAL A 81 6.25 -6.82 -2.31
C VAL A 81 7.39 -5.82 -2.49
N GLU A 82 8.49 -6.05 -1.77
CA GLU A 82 9.75 -5.37 -2.05
C GLU A 82 10.37 -6.02 -3.29
N ALA A 83 10.57 -5.23 -4.35
CA ALA A 83 11.31 -5.68 -5.51
C ALA A 83 12.77 -5.85 -5.10
N ARG A 84 13.25 -7.09 -5.06
CA ARG A 84 14.68 -7.37 -4.94
C ARG A 84 15.43 -6.48 -5.92
N GLU A 85 16.27 -5.57 -5.41
CA GLU A 85 17.28 -4.94 -6.27
C GLU A 85 18.06 -6.09 -6.90
N THR A 86 18.00 -6.19 -8.23
CA THR A 86 18.96 -7.02 -8.95
C THR A 86 20.21 -6.16 -8.97
N PRO A 87 21.28 -6.50 -8.21
CA PRO A 87 22.49 -5.71 -8.27
C PRO A 87 23.00 -5.79 -9.71
N HIS A 88 23.22 -4.65 -10.34
CA HIS A 88 23.98 -4.57 -11.59
C HIS A 88 25.46 -4.81 -11.30
#